data_AF-A0A942FNM6-F1
#
_entry.id   AF-A0A942FNM6-F1
#
_cell.length_a   1.000
_cell.length_b   1.000
_cell.length_c   1.000
_cell.angle_alpha   90.00
_cell.angle_beta   90.00
_cell.angle_gamma   90.00
#
_symmetry.space_group_name_H-M   'P 1'
#
loop_
_entity.id
_entity.type
_entity.pdbx_description
1 polymer ?
#
loop_
_entity_poly.entity_id
_entity_poly.type
_entity_poly.pdbx_seq_one_letter_code
_entity_poly.pdbx_strand_id
1 'polypeptide(L)'
;MNQTIPNQETKKVDTKKIKSLLNRRKGKMKRFLSYCAHCSLCAESCFLYMKYKKDPKYMPSYKVINSLGKLYKKRGNVDWKFLNEIKGIVWKNCVLCGRCYCPIGIHVPSMIAFARTIVRSQEVYPQLDEASPESWL
;
A
#
# COMPACT_ATOMS: atom_id res chain seq x y z
N MET A 1 10.76 25.21 -20.70
CA MET A 1 11.75 25.37 -19.61
C MET A 1 12.02 24.00 -19.03
N ASN A 2 13.19 23.45 -19.32
CA ASN A 2 13.62 22.12 -18.89
C ASN A 2 13.87 22.12 -17.39
N GLN A 3 13.04 21.41 -16.63
CA GLN A 3 13.39 20.97 -15.29
C GLN A 3 13.53 19.45 -15.35
N THR A 4 14.78 19.04 -15.37
CA THR A 4 15.24 17.66 -15.21
C THR A 4 14.58 17.06 -13.97
N ILE A 5 13.68 16.10 -14.18
CA ILE A 5 13.21 15.17 -13.15
C ILE A 5 14.48 14.53 -12.58
N PRO A 6 14.79 14.65 -11.27
CA PRO A 6 15.99 14.05 -10.73
C PRO A 6 15.94 12.56 -11.02
N ASN A 7 16.98 12.06 -11.70
CA ASN A 7 17.16 10.65 -11.99
C ASN A 7 16.97 9.90 -10.66
N GLN A 8 15.83 9.24 -10.46
CA GLN A 8 15.56 8.47 -9.24
C GLN A 8 16.34 7.15 -9.34
N GLU A 9 17.67 7.28 -9.44
CA GLU A 9 18.64 6.20 -9.42
C GLU A 9 18.52 5.50 -8.07
N THR A 10 17.91 4.31 -8.08
CA THR A 10 18.05 3.22 -7.10
C THR A 10 18.56 3.65 -5.72
N LYS A 11 17.77 4.45 -5.00
CA LYS A 11 18.13 4.84 -3.63
C LYS A 11 18.23 3.59 -2.76
N LYS A 12 19.32 3.46 -2.02
CA LYS A 12 19.54 2.33 -1.11
C LYS A 12 18.44 2.28 -0.05
N VAL A 13 17.75 1.14 0.04
CA VAL A 13 16.68 0.89 1.01
C VAL A 13 17.25 0.47 2.36
N ASP A 14 16.78 1.10 3.44
CA ASP A 14 17.09 0.69 4.80
C ASP A 14 16.19 -0.49 5.23
N THR A 15 16.61 -1.69 4.83
CA THR A 15 15.90 -2.93 5.17
C THR A 15 15.90 -3.23 6.68
N LYS A 16 16.86 -2.72 7.45
CA LYS A 16 16.91 -2.90 8.92
C LYS A 16 15.76 -2.13 9.56
N LYS A 17 15.54 -0.88 9.17
CA LYS A 17 14.41 -0.07 9.62
C LYS A 17 13.06 -0.67 9.23
N ILE A 18 12.92 -1.16 7.99
CA ILE A 18 11.69 -1.86 7.56
C ILE A 18 11.42 -3.09 8.44
N LYS A 19 12.44 -3.93 8.68
CA LYS A 19 12.33 -5.11 9.55
C LYS A 19 11.92 -4.73 10.98
N SER A 20 12.52 -3.69 11.54
CA SER A 20 12.16 -3.16 12.86
C SER A 20 10.69 -2.75 12.93
N LEU A 21 10.21 -1.96 11.95
CA LEU A 21 8.80 -1.57 11.86
C LEU A 21 7.87 -2.77 11.76
N LEU A 22 8.16 -3.72 10.86
CA LEU A 22 7.37 -4.95 10.68
C LEU A 22 7.29 -5.77 11.97
N ASN A 23 8.39 -5.86 12.72
CA ASN A 23 8.46 -6.57 14.00
C ASN A 23 7.59 -5.91 15.07
N ARG A 24 7.59 -4.57 15.16
CA ARG A 24 6.79 -3.80 16.13
C ARG A 24 5.28 -4.08 16.05
N ARG A 25 4.76 -4.46 14.88
CA ARG A 25 3.32 -4.79 14.67
C ARG A 25 3.06 -6.23 14.22
N LYS A 26 4.06 -7.11 14.32
CA LYS A 26 4.06 -8.47 13.76
C LYS A 26 2.84 -9.29 14.16
N GLY A 27 2.50 -9.32 15.44
CA GLY A 27 1.37 -10.13 15.94
C GLY A 27 0.04 -9.75 15.29
N LYS A 28 -0.36 -8.48 15.41
CA LYS A 28 -1.63 -7.97 14.85
C LYS A 28 -1.67 -8.12 13.32
N MET A 29 -0.62 -7.71 12.62
CA MET A 29 -0.61 -7.73 11.16
C MET A 29 -0.58 -9.15 10.59
N LYS A 30 0.17 -10.07 11.21
CA LYS A 30 0.16 -11.48 10.79
C LYS A 30 -1.22 -12.11 10.97
N ARG A 31 -1.90 -11.86 12.10
CA ARG A 31 -3.28 -12.35 12.31
C ARG A 31 -4.24 -11.87 11.22
N PHE A 32 -4.20 -10.57 10.91
CA PHE A 32 -5.02 -10.03 9.83
C PHE A 32 -4.68 -10.63 8.46
N LEU A 33 -3.40 -10.85 8.16
CA LEU A 33 -2.99 -11.50 6.91
C LEU A 33 -3.41 -12.97 6.85
N SER A 34 -3.38 -13.70 7.97
CA SER A 34 -3.75 -15.12 8.01
C SER A 34 -5.25 -15.38 8.00
N TYR A 35 -6.07 -14.44 8.48
CA TYR A 35 -7.53 -14.62 8.53
C TYR A 35 -8.25 -14.25 7.22
N CYS A 36 -7.53 -13.70 6.24
CA CYS A 36 -8.13 -13.39 4.95
C CYS A 36 -8.53 -14.68 4.23
N ALA A 37 -9.83 -14.99 4.19
CA ALA A 37 -10.38 -16.16 3.50
C ALA A 37 -10.46 -16.01 1.97
N HIS A 38 -9.93 -14.92 1.41
CA HIS A 38 -9.98 -14.62 -0.04
C HIS A 38 -11.41 -14.62 -0.64
N CYS A 39 -12.44 -14.38 0.18
CA CYS A 39 -13.84 -14.41 -0.21
C CYS A 39 -14.32 -13.20 -1.03
N SER A 40 -13.47 -12.19 -1.24
CA SER A 40 -13.78 -10.96 -2.00
C SER A 40 -14.95 -10.11 -1.48
N LEU A 41 -15.56 -10.42 -0.33
CA LEU A 41 -16.67 -9.64 0.24
C LEU A 41 -16.33 -8.17 0.56
N CYS A 42 -15.04 -7.85 0.69
CA CYS A 42 -14.59 -6.46 0.85
C CYS A 42 -14.65 -5.63 -0.44
N ALA A 43 -14.80 -6.25 -1.62
CA ALA A 43 -14.62 -5.59 -2.90
C ALA A 43 -15.61 -4.42 -3.11
N GLU A 44 -16.91 -4.71 -3.03
CA GLU A 44 -17.96 -3.74 -3.35
C GLU A 44 -18.08 -2.62 -2.29
N SER A 45 -17.52 -2.82 -1.09
CA SER A 45 -17.42 -1.75 -0.08
C SER A 45 -16.43 -0.63 -0.45
N CYS A 46 -15.57 -0.84 -1.46
CA CYS A 46 -14.59 0.15 -1.88
C CYS A 46 -15.11 0.98 -3.06
N PHE A 47 -15.35 2.28 -2.82
CA PHE A 47 -15.84 3.17 -3.88
C PHE A 47 -14.87 3.29 -5.08
N LEU A 48 -13.55 3.16 -4.87
CA LEU A 48 -12.59 3.17 -5.97
C LEU A 48 -12.69 1.90 -6.83
N TYR A 49 -12.97 0.75 -6.22
CA TYR A 49 -13.25 -0.47 -6.97
C TYR A 49 -14.48 -0.30 -7.86
N MET A 50 -15.53 0.32 -7.33
CA MET A 50 -16.75 0.61 -8.10
C MET A 50 -16.50 1.67 -9.19
N LYS A 51 -15.79 2.76 -8.88
CA LYS A 51 -15.44 3.84 -9.82
C LYS A 51 -14.64 3.32 -11.02
N TYR A 52 -13.63 2.47 -10.77
CA TYR A 52 -12.74 1.96 -11.81
C TYR A 52 -13.22 0.63 -12.38
N LYS A 53 -14.52 0.54 -12.72
CA LYS A 53 -15.12 -0.60 -13.44
C LYS A 53 -14.76 -1.97 -12.87
N LYS A 54 -14.74 -2.09 -11.53
CA LYS A 54 -14.42 -3.33 -10.81
C LYS A 54 -13.01 -3.88 -11.12
N ASP A 55 -12.03 -3.02 -11.46
CA ASP A 55 -10.62 -3.42 -11.61
C ASP A 55 -10.08 -3.97 -10.26
N PRO A 56 -9.61 -5.24 -10.22
CA PRO A 56 -9.08 -5.88 -9.02
C PRO A 56 -7.98 -5.10 -8.30
N LYS A 57 -7.21 -4.25 -8.99
CA LYS A 57 -6.16 -3.40 -8.39
C LYS A 57 -6.71 -2.43 -7.34
N TYR A 58 -7.99 -2.12 -7.39
CA TYR A 58 -8.69 -1.27 -6.42
C TYR A 58 -9.42 -2.06 -5.32
N MET A 59 -9.43 -3.39 -5.37
CA MET A 59 -10.05 -4.21 -4.33
C MET A 59 -9.27 -4.09 -2.99
N PRO A 60 -9.94 -3.97 -1.82
CA PRO A 60 -9.26 -3.83 -0.53
C PRO A 60 -8.29 -4.98 -0.20
N SER A 61 -8.71 -6.23 -0.41
CA SER A 61 -7.87 -7.41 -0.21
C SER A 61 -6.64 -7.39 -1.12
N TYR A 62 -6.82 -7.08 -2.42
CA TYR A 62 -5.72 -6.94 -3.37
C TYR A 62 -4.68 -5.95 -2.88
N LYS A 63 -5.11 -4.76 -2.42
CA LYS A 63 -4.22 -3.72 -1.90
C LYS A 63 -3.38 -4.22 -0.73
N VAL A 64 -4.01 -4.90 0.23
CA VAL A 64 -3.31 -5.45 1.41
C VAL A 64 -2.31 -6.52 1.02
N ILE A 65 -2.73 -7.51 0.23
CA ILE A 65 -1.90 -8.64 -0.18
C ILE A 65 -0.69 -8.16 -1.00
N ASN A 66 -0.92 -7.26 -1.94
CA ASN A 66 0.11 -6.76 -2.85
C ASN A 66 0.98 -5.63 -2.29
N SER A 67 0.68 -5.11 -1.10
CA SER A 67 1.54 -4.16 -0.38
C SER A 67 2.11 -4.79 0.90
N LEU A 68 1.40 -4.67 2.02
CA LEU A 68 1.82 -5.14 3.33
C LEU A 68 2.08 -6.66 3.36
N GLY A 69 1.25 -7.44 2.66
CA GLY A 69 1.42 -8.89 2.53
C GLY A 69 2.78 -9.25 1.92
N LYS A 70 3.15 -8.61 0.80
CA LYS A 70 4.47 -8.79 0.17
C LYS A 70 5.62 -8.30 1.05
N LEU A 71 5.46 -7.20 1.79
CA LEU A 71 6.46 -6.73 2.78
C LEU A 71 6.75 -7.79 3.85
N TYR A 72 5.70 -8.42 4.41
CA TYR A 72 5.84 -9.52 5.37
C TYR A 72 6.40 -10.79 4.73
N LYS A 73 5.95 -11.17 3.53
CA LYS A 73 6.45 -12.34 2.80
C LYS A 73 7.95 -12.24 2.54
N LYS A 74 8.42 -11.06 2.12
CA LYS A 74 9.85 -10.77 1.89
C LYS A 74 10.62 -10.44 3.16
N ARG A 75 9.98 -10.46 4.34
CA ARG A 75 10.59 -10.10 5.64
C ARG A 75 11.32 -8.75 5.59
N GLY A 76 10.76 -7.78 4.88
CA GLY A 76 11.36 -6.46 4.68
C GLY A 76 12.63 -6.43 3.80
N ASN A 77 13.03 -7.55 3.18
CA ASN A 77 14.11 -7.59 2.20
C ASN A 77 13.57 -7.17 0.83
N VAL A 78 13.52 -5.86 0.59
CA VAL A 78 12.93 -5.23 -0.59
C VAL A 78 13.84 -4.15 -1.13
N ASP A 79 13.73 -3.90 -2.42
CA ASP A 79 14.47 -2.86 -3.13
C ASP A 79 13.59 -1.62 -3.37
N TRP A 80 14.22 -0.58 -3.93
CA TRP A 80 13.57 0.69 -4.20
C TRP A 80 12.46 0.58 -5.26
N LYS A 81 12.66 -0.29 -6.26
CA LYS A 81 11.66 -0.58 -7.29
C LYS A 81 10.38 -1.13 -6.67
N PHE A 82 10.50 -2.13 -5.80
CA PHE A 82 9.37 -2.70 -5.07
C PHE A 82 8.63 -1.64 -4.24
N LEU A 83 9.35 -0.75 -3.54
CA LEU A 83 8.74 0.32 -2.75
C LEU A 83 7.92 1.28 -3.62
N ASN A 84 8.38 1.59 -4.83
CA ASN A 84 7.63 2.41 -5.78
C ASN A 84 6.41 1.70 -6.38
N GLU A 85 6.51 0.39 -6.64
CA GLU A 85 5.35 -0.40 -7.07
C GLU A 85 4.24 -0.34 -6.01
N ILE A 86 4.58 -0.50 -4.73
CA ILE A 86 3.57 -0.42 -3.65
C ILE A 86 3.12 1.01 -3.34
N LYS A 87 3.92 2.05 -3.68
CA LYS A 87 3.53 3.48 -3.57
C LYS A 87 2.20 3.73 -4.28
N GLY A 88 2.07 3.25 -5.52
CA GLY A 88 0.83 3.36 -6.30
C GLY A 88 -0.36 2.67 -5.62
N ILE A 89 -0.15 1.49 -5.04
CA ILE A 89 -1.22 0.73 -4.36
C ILE A 89 -1.71 1.46 -3.11
N VAL A 90 -0.80 1.97 -2.28
CA VAL A 90 -1.15 2.51 -0.97
C VAL A 90 -1.59 3.97 -1.01
N TRP A 91 -1.23 4.73 -2.06
CA TRP A 91 -1.62 6.14 -2.23
C TRP A 91 -2.64 6.35 -3.35
N LYS A 92 -2.31 5.98 -4.59
CA LYS A 92 -3.20 6.19 -5.75
C LYS A 92 -4.45 5.33 -5.66
N ASN A 93 -4.31 4.04 -5.37
CA ASN A 93 -5.46 3.13 -5.37
C ASN A 93 -6.26 3.20 -4.07
N CYS A 94 -5.80 3.90 -3.03
CA CYS A 94 -6.46 3.97 -1.74
C CYS A 94 -6.33 5.36 -1.13
N VAL A 95 -7.46 6.04 -0.90
CA VAL A 95 -7.50 7.32 -0.18
C VAL A 95 -7.65 7.17 1.34
N LEU A 96 -7.64 5.93 1.85
CA LEU A 96 -7.80 5.62 3.26
C LEU A 96 -9.13 6.11 3.88
N CYS A 97 -10.24 6.07 3.13
CA CYS A 97 -11.56 6.57 3.57
C CYS A 97 -12.23 5.75 4.70
N GLY A 98 -11.67 4.62 5.11
CA GLY A 98 -12.21 3.78 6.19
C GLY A 98 -13.47 2.96 5.85
N ARG A 99 -14.12 3.18 4.69
CA ARG A 99 -15.42 2.55 4.35
C ARG A 99 -15.37 1.05 4.06
N CYS A 100 -14.20 0.51 3.74
CA CYS A 100 -14.08 -0.90 3.38
C CYS A 100 -14.43 -1.82 4.56
N TYR A 101 -15.27 -2.82 4.31
CA TYR A 101 -15.79 -3.74 5.33
C TYR A 101 -15.26 -5.16 5.10
N CYS A 102 -14.96 -5.87 6.20
CA CYS A 102 -14.63 -7.28 6.17
C CYS A 102 -15.39 -8.00 7.29
N PRO A 103 -16.25 -8.99 6.99
CA PRO A 103 -17.04 -9.68 8.00
C PRO A 103 -16.21 -10.52 8.97
N ILE A 104 -14.96 -10.85 8.61
CA ILE A 104 -14.00 -11.58 9.47
C ILE A 104 -13.32 -10.63 10.49
N GLY A 105 -13.52 -9.31 10.37
CA GLY A 105 -12.90 -8.32 11.26
C GLY A 105 -11.50 -7.87 10.85
N ILE A 106 -11.09 -8.11 9.60
CA ILE A 106 -9.82 -7.60 9.07
C ILE A 106 -9.94 -6.10 8.85
N HIS A 107 -9.17 -5.33 9.63
CA HIS A 107 -9.17 -3.88 9.52
C HIS A 107 -8.19 -3.39 8.44
N VAL A 108 -8.61 -3.47 7.18
CA VAL A 108 -7.85 -3.06 5.99
C VAL A 108 -7.27 -1.63 6.10
N PRO A 109 -8.01 -0.60 6.56
CA PRO A 109 -7.46 0.75 6.67
C PRO A 109 -6.20 0.79 7.53
N SER A 110 -6.18 0.09 8.67
CA SER A 110 -4.96 0.05 9.51
C SER A 110 -3.79 -0.66 8.85
N MET A 111 -4.04 -1.65 7.99
CA MET A 111 -2.99 -2.37 7.26
C MET A 111 -2.38 -1.46 6.18
N ILE A 112 -3.21 -0.75 5.42
CA ILE A 112 -2.75 0.21 4.40
C ILE A 112 -2.02 1.39 5.05
N ALA A 113 -2.55 1.95 6.15
CA ALA A 113 -1.89 3.01 6.90
C ALA A 113 -0.49 2.59 7.37
N PHE A 114 -0.36 1.34 7.85
CA PHE A 114 0.93 0.82 8.27
C PHE A 114 1.89 0.59 7.08
N ALA A 115 1.39 0.12 5.94
CA ALA A 115 2.19 0.05 4.72
C ALA A 115 2.70 1.45 4.31
N ARG A 116 1.85 2.48 4.35
CA ARG A 116 2.27 3.88 4.11
C ARG A 116 3.36 4.32 5.07
N THR A 117 3.26 4.01 6.36
CA THR A 117 4.32 4.32 7.35
C THR A 117 5.66 3.70 6.95
N ILE A 118 5.66 2.43 6.52
CA ILE A 118 6.89 1.74 6.09
C ILE A 118 7.49 2.42 4.87
N VAL A 119 6.70 2.66 3.83
CA VAL A 119 7.16 3.22 2.56
C VAL A 119 7.62 4.68 2.74
N ARG A 120 6.89 5.47 3.54
CA ARG A 120 7.29 6.84 3.91
C ARG A 120 8.57 6.88 4.74
N SER A 121 8.84 5.86 5.57
CA SER A 121 10.10 5.78 6.34
C SER A 121 11.37 5.66 5.48
N GLN A 122 11.19 5.33 4.20
CA GLN A 122 12.21 5.21 3.15
C GLN A 122 12.17 6.40 2.18
N GLU A 123 11.40 7.44 2.51
CA GLU A 123 11.17 8.63 1.69
C GLU A 123 10.53 8.31 0.33
N VAL A 124 9.70 7.27 0.31
CA VAL A 124 8.86 6.94 -0.85
C VAL A 124 7.43 7.37 -0.53
N TYR A 125 6.97 8.42 -1.20
CA TYR A 125 5.62 8.97 -1.10
C TYR A 125 5.33 9.82 -2.36
N PRO A 126 4.06 10.12 -2.68
CA PRO A 126 3.73 10.98 -3.82
C PRO A 126 4.38 12.35 -3.65
N GLN A 127 5.09 12.82 -4.67
CA GLN A 127 5.61 14.18 -4.72
C GLN A 127 4.54 15.11 -5.31
N LEU A 128 4.56 16.39 -4.97
CA LEU A 128 3.61 17.38 -5.49
C LEU A 128 3.65 17.43 -7.03
N ASP A 129 4.86 17.32 -7.57
CA ASP A 129 5.17 17.41 -8.99
C ASP A 129 4.76 16.15 -9.77
N GLU A 130 4.49 15.04 -9.06
CA GLU A 130 3.96 13.78 -9.64
C GLU A 130 2.43 13.85 -9.82
N ALA A 131 1.76 14.86 -9.29
CA ALA A 131 0.32 15.05 -9.48
C ALA A 131 0.07 15.57 -10.90
N SER A 132 -0.50 14.73 -11.77
CA SER A 132 -1.04 15.20 -13.05
C SER A 132 -2.11 16.29 -12.76
N PRO A 133 -2.24 17.32 -13.62
CA PRO A 133 -3.24 18.38 -13.46
C PRO A 133 -4.68 17.86 -13.27
N GLU A 134 -4.98 16.66 -13.78
CA GLU A 134 -6.29 16.00 -13.68
C GLU A 134 -6.49 15.14 -12.41
N SER A 135 -5.62 15.22 -11.40
CA SER A 135 -5.70 14.30 -10.25
C SER A 135 -6.77 14.67 -9.19
N TRP A 136 -7.45 15.81 -9.34
CA TRP A 136 -8.47 16.30 -8.40
C TRP A 136 -9.86 16.57 -9.00
N LEU A 137 -10.04 16.43 -10.31
CA LEU A 137 -11.33 16.56 -11.02
C LEU A 137 -11.66 15.25 -11.75
#